data_AF-A0A968LPN2-F1
#
_entry.id   AF-A0A968LPN2-F1
#
_cell.length_a   1.000
_cell.length_b   1.000
_cell.length_c   1.000
_cell.angle_alpha   90.00
_cell.angle_beta   90.00
_cell.angle_gamma   90.00
#
_symmetry.space_group_name_H-M   'P 1'
#
loop_
_entity.id
_entity.type
_entity.pdbx_description
1 polymer ?
#
loop_
_entity_poly.entity_id
_entity_poly.type
_entity_poly.pdbx_seq_one_letter_code
_entity_poly.pdbx_strand_id
1 'polypeptide(L)'
;MTKRTVQLVLGVLLTLSLIPALILAWQRIQFERAYDTVGLTIDYQDVVIQARENGLTEEALLEQYKALGINGVSLFEDSLSRLVQQDKVIYRDGGSWRNERLSLGLDVSAIQSRETYLRSLVPGEAERFRAKYRFPTRTVRIDGNDWIAFPLEVGGLPAGPNLELISRLEALGFFVAYRPYEASSLADPGADFPEVPFIVYAGDSVTGGQHEAEVAEGHRAHRFDSHGRRGKRGTGGHGRTCPQEQGRARLRHSRRVASRAATRGNRQQVRPRRSRTQSPPVVHPSIRTH
;
A
#
# COMPACT_ATOMS: atom_id res chain seq x y z
N MET A 1 -65.09 -1.01 32.48
CA MET A 1 -64.67 -1.46 31.14
C MET A 1 -65.04 -2.92 30.98
N THR A 2 -65.73 -3.31 29.90
CA THR A 2 -66.00 -4.72 29.63
C THR A 2 -64.76 -5.38 29.07
N LYS A 3 -64.61 -6.70 29.30
CA LYS A 3 -63.46 -7.50 28.82
C LYS A 3 -63.17 -7.29 27.33
N ARG A 4 -64.24 -7.11 26.53
CA ARG A 4 -64.18 -6.78 25.10
C ARG A 4 -63.49 -5.45 24.80
N THR A 5 -63.79 -4.39 25.55
CA THR A 5 -63.16 -3.07 25.33
C THR A 5 -61.67 -3.11 25.62
N VAL A 6 -61.27 -3.81 26.69
CA VAL A 6 -59.86 -3.98 27.05
C VAL A 6 -59.11 -4.77 25.96
N GLN A 7 -59.70 -5.87 25.46
CA GLN A 7 -59.13 -6.65 24.36
C GLN A 7 -58.96 -5.83 23.07
N LEU A 8 -59.94 -4.98 22.75
CA LEU A 8 -59.89 -4.09 21.58
C LEU A 8 -58.76 -3.06 21.71
N VAL A 9 -58.67 -2.38 22.86
CA VAL A 9 -57.62 -1.38 23.12
C VAL A 9 -56.23 -2.04 23.07
N LEU A 10 -56.08 -3.22 23.68
CA LEU A 10 -54.82 -3.95 23.65
C LEU A 10 -54.43 -4.36 22.22
N GLY A 11 -55.40 -4.84 21.43
CA GLY A 11 -55.17 -5.21 20.03
C GLY A 11 -54.77 -4.03 19.16
N VAL A 12 -55.37 -2.86 19.37
CA VAL A 12 -55.01 -1.62 18.67
C VAL A 12 -53.60 -1.16 19.05
N LEU A 13 -53.25 -1.18 20.33
CA LEU A 13 -51.90 -0.82 20.78
C LEU A 13 -50.84 -1.78 20.24
N LEU A 14 -51.13 -3.08 20.24
CA LEU A 14 -50.25 -4.10 19.66
C LEU A 14 -50.02 -3.85 18.17
N THR A 15 -51.10 -3.64 17.39
CA THR A 15 -50.98 -3.36 15.96
C THR A 15 -50.27 -2.05 15.67
N LEU A 16 -50.53 -0.99 16.45
CA LEU A 16 -49.82 0.29 16.31
C LEU A 16 -48.32 0.17 16.59
N SER A 17 -47.90 -0.72 17.49
CA SER A 17 -46.49 -0.97 17.77
C SER A 17 -45.83 -1.92 16.76
N LEU A 18 -46.61 -2.85 16.20
CA LEU A 18 -46.12 -3.88 15.29
C LEU A 18 -45.81 -3.33 13.89
N ILE A 19 -46.63 -2.44 13.37
CA ILE A 19 -46.45 -1.85 12.02
C ILE A 19 -45.08 -1.13 11.89
N PRO A 20 -44.71 -0.17 12.76
CA PRO A 20 -43.41 0.49 12.66
C PRO A 20 -42.23 -0.47 12.92
N ALA A 21 -42.41 -1.48 13.79
CA ALA A 21 -41.38 -2.50 14.01
C ALA A 21 -41.13 -3.34 12.75
N LEU A 22 -42.19 -3.74 12.03
CA LEU A 22 -42.10 -4.45 10.75
C LEU A 22 -41.43 -3.60 9.67
N ILE A 23 -41.77 -2.31 9.59
CA ILE A 23 -41.14 -1.38 8.64
C ILE A 23 -39.64 -1.27 8.90
N LEU A 24 -39.23 -1.08 10.16
CA LEU A 24 -37.82 -1.01 10.53
C LEU A 24 -37.07 -2.31 10.27
N ALA A 25 -37.68 -3.46 10.58
CA ALA A 25 -37.10 -4.77 10.28
C ALA A 25 -36.92 -4.97 8.76
N TRP A 26 -37.91 -4.57 7.96
CA TRP A 26 -37.82 -4.64 6.51
C TRP A 26 -36.71 -3.74 5.95
N GLN A 27 -36.65 -2.48 6.39
CA GLN A 27 -35.59 -1.55 5.99
C GLN A 27 -34.21 -2.08 6.35
N ARG A 28 -34.07 -2.66 7.56
CA ARG A 28 -32.83 -3.28 8.00
C ARG A 28 -32.43 -4.47 7.13
N ILE A 29 -33.35 -5.37 6.80
CA ILE A 29 -33.07 -6.52 5.91
C ILE A 29 -32.66 -6.04 4.52
N GLN A 30 -33.32 -5.02 3.97
CA GLN A 30 -32.95 -4.46 2.67
C GLN A 30 -31.58 -3.79 2.71
N PHE A 31 -31.27 -3.08 3.80
CA PHE A 31 -29.96 -2.49 4.02
C PHE A 31 -28.90 -3.59 4.15
N GLU A 32 -29.08 -4.56 5.05
CA GLU A 32 -28.15 -5.67 5.22
C GLU A 32 -27.94 -6.41 3.90
N ARG A 33 -28.99 -6.78 3.15
CA ARG A 33 -28.82 -7.42 1.83
C ARG A 33 -28.11 -6.58 0.77
N ALA A 34 -28.21 -5.24 0.85
CA ALA A 34 -27.50 -4.35 -0.05
C ALA A 34 -26.01 -4.21 0.28
N TYR A 35 -25.61 -4.51 1.53
CA TYR A 35 -24.24 -4.33 2.02
C TYR A 35 -23.56 -5.62 2.49
N ASP A 36 -24.28 -6.75 2.54
CA ASP A 36 -23.78 -8.10 2.87
C ASP A 36 -23.29 -8.84 1.62
N THR A 37 -22.75 -8.08 0.66
CA THR A 37 -21.96 -8.62 -0.44
C THR A 37 -20.57 -8.90 0.10
N VAL A 38 -20.31 -10.15 0.49
CA VAL A 38 -18.95 -10.60 0.79
C VAL A 38 -18.09 -10.34 -0.45
N GLY A 39 -17.20 -9.36 -0.36
CA GLY A 39 -16.24 -9.06 -1.41
C GLY A 39 -15.20 -10.16 -1.45
N LEU A 40 -15.25 -11.01 -2.48
CA LEU A 40 -14.23 -12.02 -2.70
C LEU A 40 -13.18 -11.44 -3.63
N THR A 41 -11.98 -11.21 -3.08
CA THR A 41 -10.86 -10.66 -3.81
C THR A 41 -9.84 -11.74 -4.15
N ILE A 42 -9.26 -11.65 -5.34
CA ILE A 42 -8.07 -12.42 -5.73
C ILE A 42 -6.86 -11.51 -5.85
N ASP A 43 -5.66 -12.00 -5.53
CA ASP A 43 -4.42 -11.24 -5.75
C ASP A 43 -4.13 -11.14 -7.25
N TYR A 44 -3.94 -9.91 -7.75
CA TYR A 44 -3.64 -9.70 -9.16
C TYR A 44 -2.32 -10.35 -9.59
N GLN A 45 -1.30 -10.42 -8.74
CA GLN A 45 -0.04 -11.06 -9.14
C GLN A 45 -0.22 -12.57 -9.35
N ASP A 46 -1.08 -13.20 -8.55
CA ASP A 46 -1.41 -14.62 -8.72
C ASP A 46 -2.17 -14.85 -10.03
N VAL A 47 -3.07 -13.93 -10.40
CA VAL A 47 -3.75 -13.95 -11.70
C VAL A 47 -2.75 -13.86 -12.85
N VAL A 48 -1.79 -12.94 -12.79
CA VAL A 48 -0.76 -12.76 -13.83
C VAL A 48 0.07 -14.02 -14.01
N ILE A 49 0.51 -14.64 -12.90
CA ILE A 49 1.31 -15.86 -12.92
C ILE A 49 0.48 -17.02 -13.51
N GLN A 50 -0.73 -17.23 -13.00
CA GLN A 50 -1.59 -18.32 -13.46
C GLN A 50 -2.03 -18.15 -14.91
N ALA A 51 -2.33 -16.93 -15.36
CA ALA A 51 -2.68 -16.67 -16.75
C ALA A 51 -1.52 -17.07 -17.67
N ARG A 52 -0.28 -16.70 -17.32
CA ARG A 52 0.92 -17.08 -18.06
C ARG A 52 1.17 -18.59 -18.08
N GLU A 53 1.04 -19.26 -16.94
CA GLU A 53 1.22 -20.71 -16.83
C GLU A 53 0.21 -21.50 -17.66
N ASN A 54 -1.01 -20.96 -17.81
CA ASN A 54 -2.08 -21.59 -18.57
C ASN A 54 -2.21 -21.07 -20.02
N GLY A 55 -1.32 -20.17 -20.46
CA GLY A 55 -1.38 -19.59 -21.82
C GLY A 55 -2.63 -18.74 -22.08
N LEU A 56 -3.24 -18.19 -21.03
CA LEU A 56 -4.40 -17.30 -21.09
C LEU A 56 -3.96 -15.83 -20.98
N THR A 57 -4.82 -14.92 -21.44
CA THR A 57 -4.69 -13.51 -21.07
C THR A 57 -5.20 -13.31 -19.64
N GLU A 58 -4.71 -12.27 -18.99
CA GLU A 58 -5.10 -11.91 -17.62
C GLU A 58 -6.61 -11.63 -17.56
N GLU A 59 -7.14 -10.93 -18.55
CA GLU A 59 -8.56 -10.60 -18.66
C GLU A 59 -9.43 -11.85 -18.80
N ALA A 60 -9.00 -12.83 -19.61
CA ALA A 60 -9.73 -14.08 -19.80
C ALA A 60 -9.76 -14.92 -18.52
N LEU A 61 -8.67 -14.93 -17.75
CA LEU A 61 -8.63 -15.62 -16.47
C LEU A 61 -9.47 -14.89 -15.41
N LEU A 62 -9.42 -13.56 -15.37
CA LEU A 62 -10.28 -12.75 -14.51
C LEU A 62 -11.77 -12.96 -14.81
N GLU A 63 -12.15 -13.06 -16.07
CA GLU A 63 -13.54 -13.36 -16.45
C GLU A 63 -14.01 -14.72 -15.93
N GLN A 64 -13.14 -15.74 -15.99
CA GLN A 64 -13.43 -17.06 -15.39
C GLN A 64 -13.61 -16.96 -13.87
N TYR A 65 -12.73 -16.23 -13.18
CA TYR A 65 -12.87 -15.98 -11.75
C TYR A 65 -14.13 -15.21 -11.40
N LYS A 66 -14.52 -14.26 -12.24
CA LYS A 66 -15.76 -13.51 -12.08
C LYS A 66 -16.98 -14.41 -12.14
N ALA A 67 -17.00 -15.38 -13.06
CA ALA A 67 -18.04 -16.40 -13.14
C ALA A 67 -18.10 -17.31 -11.89
N LEU A 68 -17.00 -17.45 -11.15
CA LEU A 68 -16.93 -18.17 -9.87
C LEU A 68 -17.29 -17.30 -8.65
N GLY A 69 -17.69 -16.05 -8.86
CA GLY A 69 -18.12 -15.13 -7.80
C GLY A 69 -17.03 -14.21 -7.26
N ILE A 70 -15.82 -14.20 -7.83
CA ILE A 70 -14.80 -13.20 -7.51
C ILE A 70 -15.24 -11.86 -8.10
N ASN A 71 -15.43 -10.86 -7.25
CA ASN A 71 -15.93 -9.55 -7.63
C ASN A 71 -14.94 -8.42 -7.34
N GLY A 72 -13.77 -8.73 -6.76
CA GLY A 72 -12.70 -7.76 -6.57
C GLY A 72 -11.31 -8.33 -6.85
N VAL A 73 -10.37 -7.40 -6.98
CA VAL A 73 -8.95 -7.69 -7.20
C VAL A 73 -8.12 -6.95 -6.17
N SER A 74 -7.26 -7.67 -5.46
CA SER A 74 -6.26 -7.12 -4.56
C SER A 74 -5.03 -6.71 -5.37
N LEU A 75 -4.63 -5.44 -5.30
CA LEU A 75 -3.52 -4.90 -6.04
C LEU A 75 -2.49 -4.23 -5.12
N PHE A 76 -1.26 -4.71 -5.15
CA PHE A 76 -0.14 -4.06 -4.49
C PHE A 76 0.27 -2.76 -5.18
N GLU A 77 0.75 -1.81 -4.38
CA GLU A 77 1.51 -0.66 -4.86
C GLU A 77 2.67 -1.11 -5.76
N ASP A 78 2.97 -0.36 -6.82
CA ASP A 78 4.12 -0.67 -7.65
C ASP A 78 5.40 -0.32 -6.86
N SER A 79 6.46 -1.12 -7.00
CA SER A 79 7.80 -0.76 -6.51
C SER A 79 8.61 -0.11 -7.64
N LEU A 80 9.77 0.48 -7.31
CA LEU A 80 10.67 1.00 -8.34
C LEU A 80 11.07 -0.10 -9.36
N SER A 81 11.32 -1.31 -8.86
CA SER A 81 11.63 -2.47 -9.71
C SER A 81 10.47 -2.80 -10.67
N ARG A 82 9.22 -2.56 -10.27
CA ARG A 82 8.06 -2.73 -11.15
C ARG A 82 7.96 -1.64 -12.20
N LEU A 83 8.30 -0.39 -11.87
CA LEU A 83 8.43 0.68 -12.88
C LEU A 83 9.52 0.37 -13.92
N VAL A 84 10.63 -0.24 -13.50
CA VAL A 84 11.68 -0.69 -14.42
C VAL A 84 11.17 -1.80 -15.34
N GLN A 85 10.44 -2.80 -14.80
CA GLN A 85 9.83 -3.87 -15.61
C GLN A 85 8.77 -3.37 -16.59
N GLN A 86 8.14 -2.23 -16.30
CA GLN A 86 7.17 -1.55 -17.17
C GLN A 86 7.82 -0.57 -18.15
N ASP A 87 9.16 -0.54 -18.25
CA ASP A 87 9.92 0.40 -19.10
C ASP A 87 9.61 1.89 -18.83
N LYS A 88 9.18 2.24 -17.61
CA LYS A 88 8.88 3.63 -17.22
C LYS A 88 10.12 4.40 -16.79
N VAL A 89 11.10 3.70 -16.23
CA VAL A 89 12.34 4.28 -15.73
C VAL A 89 13.52 3.35 -16.01
N ILE A 90 14.72 3.92 -16.10
CA ILE A 90 15.97 3.15 -16.08
C ILE A 90 16.62 3.29 -14.72
N TYR A 91 16.88 2.14 -14.10
CA TYR A 91 17.57 2.00 -12.83
C TYR A 91 18.95 1.36 -13.04
N ARG A 92 19.97 1.90 -12.37
CA ARG A 92 21.33 1.35 -12.35
C ARG A 92 21.89 1.35 -10.93
N ASP A 93 22.30 0.18 -10.47
CA ASP A 93 23.16 0.07 -9.28
C ASP A 93 24.55 0.65 -9.60
N GLY A 94 25.02 1.59 -8.77
CA GLY A 94 26.27 2.31 -9.02
C GLY A 94 27.51 1.43 -8.96
N GLY A 95 27.52 0.41 -8.09
CA GLY A 95 28.64 -0.53 -7.98
C GLY A 95 28.82 -1.35 -9.24
N SER A 96 27.75 -2.02 -9.68
CA SER A 96 27.72 -2.82 -10.90
C SER A 96 27.98 -1.97 -12.14
N TRP A 97 27.27 -0.83 -12.28
CA TRP A 97 27.38 0.03 -13.44
C TRP A 97 28.76 0.66 -13.59
N ARG A 98 29.40 1.01 -12.47
CA ARG A 98 30.79 1.48 -12.48
C ARG A 98 31.76 0.42 -13.00
N ASN A 99 31.60 -0.84 -12.56
CA ASN A 99 32.47 -1.94 -13.01
C ASN A 99 32.27 -2.26 -14.50
N GLU A 100 31.02 -2.28 -14.97
CA GLU A 100 30.68 -2.41 -16.39
C GLU A 100 31.38 -1.33 -17.21
N ARG A 101 31.23 -0.06 -16.83
CA ARG A 101 31.83 1.06 -17.56
C ARG A 101 33.36 1.05 -17.55
N LEU A 102 33.98 0.70 -16.43
CA LEU A 102 35.44 0.53 -16.36
C LEU A 102 35.93 -0.55 -17.32
N SER A 103 35.19 -1.66 -17.47
CA SER A 103 35.55 -2.72 -18.42
C SER A 103 35.47 -2.26 -19.88
N LEU A 104 34.66 -1.25 -20.15
CA LEU A 104 34.49 -0.62 -21.46
C LEU A 104 35.43 0.58 -21.69
N GLY A 105 36.28 0.92 -20.71
CA GLY A 105 37.15 2.10 -20.78
C GLY A 105 36.40 3.44 -20.75
N LEU A 106 35.17 3.46 -20.24
CA LEU A 106 34.33 4.65 -20.16
C LEU A 106 34.59 5.45 -18.88
N ASP A 107 34.29 6.75 -18.91
CA ASP A 107 34.38 7.60 -17.72
C ASP A 107 33.38 7.16 -16.65
N VAL A 108 33.87 7.14 -15.40
CA VAL A 108 33.14 6.78 -14.19
C VAL A 108 33.28 7.82 -13.09
N SER A 109 33.88 8.98 -13.38
CA SER A 109 34.10 10.06 -12.40
C SER A 109 32.82 10.53 -11.71
N ALA A 110 31.69 10.53 -12.44
CA ALA A 110 30.37 10.90 -11.94
C ALA A 110 29.61 9.77 -11.22
N ILE A 111 30.16 8.54 -11.22
CA ILE A 111 29.50 7.32 -10.72
C ILE A 111 30.16 6.82 -9.42
N GLN A 112 29.37 6.77 -8.35
CA GLN A 112 29.75 6.30 -7.03
C GLN A 112 29.16 4.91 -6.77
N SER A 113 29.96 4.02 -6.19
CA SER A 113 29.57 2.61 -6.02
C SER A 113 28.46 2.35 -5.01
N ARG A 114 28.18 3.30 -4.10
CA ARG A 114 27.14 3.14 -3.05
C ARG A 114 25.83 3.84 -3.37
N GLU A 115 25.75 4.43 -4.56
CA GLU A 115 24.55 5.12 -5.01
C GLU A 115 23.81 4.29 -6.04
N THR A 116 22.53 4.60 -6.23
CA THR A 116 21.74 4.10 -7.34
C THR A 116 21.30 5.25 -8.22
N TYR A 117 21.24 5.00 -9.52
CA TYR A 117 20.98 6.01 -10.52
C TYR A 117 19.66 5.71 -11.21
N LEU A 118 18.80 6.72 -11.26
CA LEU A 118 17.47 6.63 -11.85
C LEU A 118 17.32 7.70 -12.93
N ARG A 119 16.71 7.35 -14.06
CA ARG A 119 16.23 8.32 -15.03
C ARG A 119 14.87 7.93 -15.59
N SER A 120 14.11 8.93 -15.99
CA SER A 120 12.82 8.77 -16.66
C SER A 120 13.01 8.21 -18.08
N LEU A 121 12.29 7.13 -18.40
CA LEU A 121 12.02 6.77 -19.80
C LEU A 121 10.70 7.41 -20.23
N VAL A 122 9.67 7.28 -19.39
CA VAL A 122 8.45 8.07 -19.48
C VAL A 122 8.68 9.39 -18.73
N PRO A 123 8.50 10.56 -19.36
CA PRO A 123 8.80 11.85 -18.75
C PRO A 123 8.12 12.05 -17.38
N GLY A 124 8.91 12.40 -16.36
CA GLY A 124 8.42 12.73 -15.03
C GLY A 124 8.32 11.56 -14.04
N GLU A 125 8.46 10.31 -14.46
CA GLU A 125 8.31 9.13 -13.58
C GLU A 125 9.42 9.05 -12.51
N ALA A 126 10.68 9.26 -12.89
CA ALA A 126 11.80 9.28 -11.95
C ALA A 126 11.72 10.48 -10.98
N GLU A 127 11.27 11.63 -11.47
CA GLU A 127 11.07 12.84 -10.67
C GLU A 127 9.93 12.68 -9.67
N ARG A 128 8.82 12.07 -10.09
CA ARG A 128 7.70 11.71 -9.21
C ARG A 128 8.15 10.72 -8.15
N PHE A 129 8.89 9.69 -8.53
CA PHE A 129 9.47 8.73 -7.57
C PHE A 129 10.38 9.43 -6.56
N ARG A 130 11.29 10.30 -7.02
CA ARG A 130 12.15 11.11 -6.14
C ARG A 130 11.33 11.95 -5.15
N ALA A 131 10.27 12.61 -5.63
CA ALA A 131 9.46 13.50 -4.81
C ALA A 131 8.72 12.78 -3.67
N LYS A 132 8.47 11.45 -3.78
CA LYS A 132 7.86 10.66 -2.69
C LYS A 132 8.75 10.56 -1.45
N TYR A 133 10.05 10.85 -1.53
CA TYR A 133 11.00 10.59 -0.47
C TYR A 133 11.76 11.84 -0.02
N ARG A 134 12.20 11.84 1.24
CA ARG A 134 13.03 12.91 1.83
C ARG A 134 14.54 12.67 1.66
N PHE A 135 14.94 11.78 0.75
CA PHE A 135 16.35 11.46 0.56
C PHE A 135 17.12 12.62 -0.06
N PRO A 136 18.38 12.86 0.34
CA PRO A 136 19.23 13.88 -0.26
C PRO A 136 19.77 13.38 -1.60
N THR A 137 18.96 13.46 -2.65
CA THR A 137 19.34 13.10 -4.02
C THR A 137 20.17 14.18 -4.70
N ARG A 138 21.02 13.80 -5.64
CA ARG A 138 21.73 14.72 -6.55
C ARG A 138 21.36 14.46 -8.00
N THR A 139 21.47 15.49 -8.84
CA THR A 139 21.39 15.32 -10.30
C THR A 139 22.80 15.25 -10.85
N VAL A 140 23.09 14.27 -11.72
CA VAL A 140 24.36 14.20 -12.46
C VAL A 140 24.17 13.88 -13.91
N ARG A 141 25.10 14.38 -14.73
CA ARG A 141 25.09 14.19 -16.17
C ARG A 141 26.08 13.09 -16.56
N ILE A 142 25.58 12.01 -17.13
CA ILE A 142 26.36 10.84 -17.57
C ILE A 142 25.96 10.57 -19.02
N ASP A 143 26.94 10.54 -19.92
CA ASP A 143 26.75 10.34 -21.36
C ASP A 143 25.67 11.26 -21.96
N GLY A 144 25.69 12.55 -21.55
CA GLY A 144 24.73 13.55 -22.04
C GLY A 144 23.30 13.40 -21.50
N ASN A 145 23.05 12.48 -20.58
CA ASN A 145 21.75 12.29 -19.93
C ASN A 145 21.80 12.72 -18.47
N ASP A 146 20.71 13.29 -17.97
CA ASP A 146 20.58 13.61 -16.56
C ASP A 146 20.04 12.41 -15.78
N TRP A 147 20.66 12.14 -14.64
CA TRP A 147 20.36 11.04 -13.74
C TRP A 147 20.13 11.57 -12.33
N ILE A 148 19.11 11.04 -11.67
CA ILE A 148 18.86 11.24 -10.25
C ILE A 148 19.65 10.18 -9.51
N ALA A 149 20.63 10.59 -8.72
CA ALA A 149 21.43 9.70 -7.90
C ALA A 149 20.90 9.70 -6.45
N PHE A 150 20.55 8.51 -5.97
CA PHE A 150 20.13 8.25 -4.61
C PHE A 150 21.30 7.72 -3.78
N PRO A 151 21.46 8.15 -2.51
CA PRO A 151 22.57 7.73 -1.65
C PRO A 151 22.42 6.30 -1.07
N LEU A 152 21.39 5.56 -1.49
CA LEU A 152 21.04 4.23 -0.99
C LEU A 152 20.37 3.41 -2.09
N GLU A 153 20.19 2.11 -1.83
CA GLU A 153 19.38 1.21 -2.65
C GLU A 153 17.89 1.59 -2.53
N VAL A 154 17.20 1.74 -3.66
CA VAL A 154 15.79 2.19 -3.72
C VAL A 154 14.89 1.30 -4.57
N GLY A 155 15.39 0.19 -5.11
CA GLY A 155 14.72 -0.72 -6.04
C GLY A 155 13.49 -1.40 -5.43
N GLY A 156 13.52 -1.68 -4.14
CA GLY A 156 12.40 -2.25 -3.39
C GLY A 156 11.41 -1.23 -2.84
N LEU A 157 11.67 0.08 -3.01
CA LEU A 157 10.84 1.10 -2.40
C LEU A 157 9.52 1.33 -3.17
N PRO A 158 8.43 1.68 -2.46
CA PRO A 158 7.15 1.99 -3.09
C PRO A 158 7.22 3.15 -4.09
N ALA A 159 6.60 2.96 -5.25
CA ALA A 159 6.57 3.91 -6.35
C ALA A 159 5.20 4.56 -6.56
N GLY A 160 4.16 4.09 -5.87
CA GLY A 160 2.79 4.60 -5.97
C GLY A 160 1.83 3.66 -6.69
N PRO A 161 0.54 4.01 -6.72
CA PRO A 161 -0.47 3.21 -7.37
C PRO A 161 -0.29 3.18 -8.89
N ASN A 162 -0.56 2.02 -9.48
CA ASN A 162 -0.71 1.89 -10.91
C ASN A 162 -2.13 2.27 -11.34
N LEU A 163 -2.36 3.57 -11.52
CA LEU A 163 -3.69 4.10 -11.85
C LEU A 163 -4.25 3.53 -13.16
N GLU A 164 -3.39 3.28 -14.15
CA GLU A 164 -3.83 2.69 -15.42
C GLU A 164 -4.40 1.28 -15.22
N LEU A 165 -3.71 0.45 -14.44
CA LEU A 165 -4.18 -0.89 -14.12
C LEU A 165 -5.44 -0.85 -13.27
N ILE A 166 -5.51 0.03 -12.28
CA ILE A 166 -6.71 0.22 -11.45
C ILE A 166 -7.92 0.53 -12.33
N SER A 167 -7.82 1.55 -13.20
CA SER A 167 -8.91 1.92 -14.11
C SER A 167 -9.28 0.80 -15.07
N ARG A 168 -8.31 0.00 -15.53
CA ARG A 168 -8.58 -1.17 -16.38
C ARG A 168 -9.39 -2.24 -15.65
N LEU A 169 -9.03 -2.56 -14.42
CA LEU A 169 -9.74 -3.55 -13.59
C LEU A 169 -11.16 -3.08 -13.25
N GLU A 170 -11.32 -1.80 -12.95
CA GLU A 170 -12.64 -1.17 -12.73
C GLU A 170 -13.50 -1.20 -13.98
N ALA A 171 -12.93 -0.95 -15.16
CA ALA A 171 -13.63 -1.07 -16.44
C ALA A 171 -14.11 -2.50 -16.74
N LEU A 172 -13.40 -3.51 -16.22
CA LEU A 172 -13.82 -4.93 -16.25
C LEU A 172 -14.89 -5.26 -15.19
N GLY A 173 -15.28 -4.28 -14.37
CA GLY A 173 -16.33 -4.39 -13.35
C GLY A 173 -15.88 -5.09 -12.07
N PHE A 174 -14.58 -5.04 -11.74
CA PHE A 174 -14.06 -5.42 -10.44
C PHE A 174 -13.94 -4.18 -9.55
N PHE A 175 -14.17 -4.32 -8.25
CA PHE A 175 -13.63 -3.34 -7.31
C PHE A 175 -12.15 -3.65 -7.03
N VAL A 176 -11.35 -2.62 -6.76
CA VAL A 176 -9.95 -2.79 -6.40
C VAL A 176 -9.77 -2.63 -4.90
N ALA A 177 -9.11 -3.61 -4.28
CA ALA A 177 -8.59 -3.51 -2.93
C ALA A 177 -7.09 -3.16 -3.00
N TYR A 178 -6.76 -1.90 -2.73
CA TYR A 178 -5.39 -1.40 -2.89
C TYR A 178 -4.53 -1.71 -1.67
N ARG A 179 -3.30 -2.18 -1.89
CA ARG A 179 -2.36 -2.61 -0.85
C ARG A 179 -1.08 -1.78 -0.90
N PRO A 180 -1.01 -0.68 -0.13
CA PRO A 180 0.19 0.14 -0.06
C PRO A 180 1.33 -0.59 0.66
N TYR A 181 2.56 -0.31 0.27
CA TYR A 181 3.73 -0.72 1.04
C TYR A 181 3.99 0.26 2.18
N GLU A 182 4.44 -0.25 3.32
CA GLU A 182 4.92 0.59 4.41
C GLU A 182 6.38 1.02 4.16
N ALA A 183 6.63 2.33 4.16
CA ALA A 183 7.98 2.88 4.12
C ALA A 183 8.08 4.14 4.99
N SER A 184 8.91 4.08 6.03
CA SER A 184 9.13 5.19 6.97
C SER A 184 9.84 6.40 6.36
N SER A 185 10.45 6.23 5.18
CA SER A 185 11.17 7.27 4.44
C SER A 185 10.27 8.14 3.56
N LEU A 186 8.97 7.82 3.45
CA LEU A 186 8.01 8.60 2.67
C LEU A 186 7.92 10.03 3.20
N ALA A 187 7.85 10.99 2.27
CA ALA A 187 7.74 12.40 2.60
C ALA A 187 6.35 12.76 3.12
N ASP A 188 5.31 12.17 2.53
CA ASP A 188 3.91 12.37 2.86
C ASP A 188 3.15 11.03 2.68
N PRO A 189 3.10 10.18 3.72
CA PRO A 189 2.50 8.86 3.61
C PRO A 189 0.99 8.96 3.33
N GLY A 190 0.51 8.26 2.30
CA GLY A 190 -0.90 8.24 1.91
C GLY A 190 -1.33 9.36 0.94
N ALA A 191 -0.47 10.33 0.65
CA ALA A 191 -0.78 11.46 -0.23
C ALA A 191 -1.14 11.05 -1.67
N ASP A 192 -0.63 9.89 -2.13
CA ASP A 192 -0.88 9.37 -3.47
C ASP A 192 -1.76 8.11 -3.48
N PHE A 193 -2.53 7.85 -2.43
CA PHE A 193 -3.46 6.73 -2.43
C PHE A 193 -4.57 6.94 -3.47
N PRO A 194 -4.93 5.88 -4.23
CA PRO A 194 -5.99 5.96 -5.21
C PRO A 194 -7.35 6.01 -4.52
N GLU A 195 -8.34 6.60 -5.20
CA GLU A 195 -9.73 6.57 -4.77
C GLU A 195 -10.32 5.19 -5.03
N VAL A 196 -10.20 4.29 -4.05
CA VAL A 196 -10.73 2.92 -4.13
C VAL A 196 -11.60 2.60 -2.93
N PRO A 197 -12.55 1.64 -3.02
CA PRO A 197 -13.43 1.29 -1.92
C PRO A 197 -12.70 0.72 -0.70
N PHE A 198 -11.54 0.07 -0.90
CA PHE A 198 -10.79 -0.60 0.16
C PHE A 198 -9.29 -0.35 0.03
N ILE A 199 -8.67 0.08 1.13
CA ILE A 199 -7.21 0.10 1.31
C ILE A 199 -6.87 -0.95 2.37
N VAL A 200 -6.00 -1.89 2.02
CA VAL A 200 -5.66 -3.06 2.84
C VAL A 200 -4.19 -2.97 3.25
N TYR A 201 -3.95 -2.80 4.55
CA TYR A 201 -2.60 -2.78 5.12
C TYR A 201 -2.14 -4.18 5.48
N ALA A 202 -0.85 -4.45 5.32
CA ALA A 202 -0.22 -5.67 5.79
C ALA A 202 0.36 -5.42 7.19
N GLY A 203 -0.32 -5.89 8.24
CA GLY A 203 0.12 -5.75 9.63
C GLY A 203 -0.91 -5.04 10.51
N ASP A 204 -0.46 -4.58 11.67
CA ASP A 204 -1.20 -3.76 12.64
C ASP A 204 -1.00 -2.24 12.42
N SER A 205 0.03 -1.84 11.66
CA SER A 205 0.31 -0.45 11.31
C SER A 205 -0.51 0.07 10.13
N VAL A 206 -0.95 1.33 10.22
CA VAL A 206 -1.57 2.10 9.12
C VAL A 206 -0.54 3.11 8.62
N THR A 207 -0.30 3.15 7.30
CA THR A 207 0.64 4.08 6.68
C THR A 207 0.30 5.53 7.04
N GLY A 208 1.27 6.26 7.60
CA GLY A 208 1.09 7.65 8.07
C GLY A 208 0.56 7.81 9.50
N GLY A 209 0.08 6.73 10.12
CA GLY A 209 -0.36 6.72 11.51
C GLY A 209 0.71 6.19 12.46
N GLN A 210 1.54 7.07 13.02
CA GLN A 210 2.07 6.76 14.36
C GLN A 210 0.97 7.11 15.36
N HIS A 211 0.43 6.08 16.03
CA HIS A 211 -0.75 6.02 16.92
C HIS A 211 -2.07 5.60 16.27
N GLU A 212 -2.43 4.33 16.53
CA GLU A 212 -3.73 3.69 16.31
C GLU A 212 -4.91 4.36 17.06
N ALA A 213 -4.69 5.41 17.86
CA ALA A 213 -5.72 6.01 18.69
C ALA A 213 -6.63 7.01 17.96
N GLU A 214 -6.15 7.73 16.93
CA GLU A 214 -6.89 8.88 16.39
C GLU A 214 -7.84 8.51 15.23
N VAL A 215 -7.47 7.52 14.40
CA VAL A 215 -8.29 7.10 13.24
C VAL A 215 -9.55 6.35 13.68
N ALA A 216 -9.47 5.59 14.78
CA ALA A 216 -10.64 4.91 15.35
C ALA A 216 -11.60 5.87 16.08
N GLU A 217 -11.09 7.01 16.56
CA GLU A 217 -11.86 7.98 17.34
C GLU A 217 -12.54 9.06 16.47
N GLY A 218 -11.94 9.43 15.33
CA GLY A 218 -12.57 10.31 14.33
C GLY A 218 -13.84 9.73 13.68
N HIS A 219 -13.92 8.40 13.52
CA HIS A 219 -15.13 7.73 13.01
C HIS A 219 -16.17 7.40 14.09
N ARG A 220 -15.79 7.39 15.38
CA ARG A 220 -16.75 7.32 16.50
C ARG A 220 -17.36 8.68 16.86
N ALA A 221 -16.60 9.76 16.72
CA ALA A 221 -17.08 11.11 17.07
C ALA A 221 -18.21 11.61 16.15
N HIS A 222 -18.28 11.14 14.90
CA HIS A 222 -19.36 11.52 13.97
C HIS A 222 -20.63 10.66 14.08
N ARG A 223 -20.66 9.61 14.91
CA ARG A 223 -21.83 8.71 15.04
C ARG A 223 -22.61 8.89 16.35
N PHE A 224 -22.35 9.93 17.13
CA PHE A 224 -23.11 10.19 18.36
C PHE A 224 -23.26 11.69 18.64
N ASP A 225 -23.95 12.44 17.76
CA ASP A 225 -24.61 13.67 18.22
C ASP A 225 -25.82 14.05 17.35
N SER A 226 -26.88 13.25 17.45
CA SER A 226 -28.21 13.67 17.02
C SER A 226 -29.29 12.90 17.78
N HIS A 227 -29.58 13.33 19.01
CA HIS A 227 -30.95 13.53 19.52
C HIS A 227 -30.99 14.07 20.96
N GLY A 228 -31.26 15.37 21.06
CA GLY A 228 -32.37 15.91 21.87
C GLY A 228 -32.36 15.69 23.39
N ARG A 229 -31.83 16.66 24.14
CA ARG A 229 -32.40 17.00 25.46
C ARG A 229 -32.66 18.49 25.58
N ARG A 230 -33.95 18.83 25.55
CA ARG A 230 -34.51 20.14 25.87
C ARG A 230 -34.82 20.21 27.37
N GLY A 231 -34.13 21.10 28.08
CA GLY A 231 -34.67 21.93 29.16
C GLY A 231 -34.62 21.42 30.62
N LYS A 232 -33.83 22.11 31.46
CA LYS A 232 -34.34 22.88 32.62
C LYS A 232 -33.27 23.83 33.19
N ARG A 233 -33.79 24.92 33.76
CA ARG A 233 -33.15 26.18 34.22
C ARG A 233 -32.34 26.02 35.52
N GLY A 234 -31.44 26.98 35.76
CA GLY A 234 -30.89 27.37 37.08
C GLY A 234 -29.47 27.92 36.98
N THR A 235 -29.27 29.22 36.73
CA THR A 235 -28.90 30.28 37.72
C THR A 235 -27.44 30.30 38.18
N GLY A 236 -26.77 31.44 37.97
CA GLY A 236 -25.49 31.86 38.57
C GLY A 236 -24.28 31.46 37.72
N GLY A 237 -23.38 32.32 37.26
CA GLY A 237 -22.89 33.57 37.81
C GLY A 237 -21.39 33.42 38.07
N HIS A 238 -20.60 34.39 37.58
CA HIS A 238 -19.16 34.63 37.79
C HIS A 238 -18.18 34.01 36.78
N GLY A 239 -17.56 34.91 36.01
CA GLY A 239 -16.34 34.66 35.27
C GLY A 239 -15.08 34.76 36.12
N ARG A 240 -13.96 34.43 35.46
CA ARG A 240 -12.55 34.86 35.65
C ARG A 240 -11.69 33.84 34.89
N THR A 241 -11.17 34.23 33.71
CA THR A 241 -9.77 34.68 33.48
C THR A 241 -8.71 33.60 33.71
N CYS A 242 -8.04 33.20 32.62
CA CYS A 242 -6.70 32.61 32.62
C CYS A 242 -5.68 33.50 33.34
N PRO A 243 -4.62 32.88 33.88
CA PRO A 243 -3.26 33.15 33.36
C PRO A 243 -2.48 31.82 33.20
N GLN A 244 -1.73 31.56 32.13
CA GLN A 244 -0.42 32.10 31.72
C GLN A 244 0.65 32.15 32.83
N GLU A 245 1.50 31.12 32.85
CA GLU A 245 2.86 31.07 33.45
C GLU A 245 3.62 29.99 32.66
N GLN A 246 4.56 30.26 31.75
CA GLN A 246 5.94 30.78 31.89
C GLN A 246 6.82 30.08 32.95
N GLY A 247 7.92 29.48 32.47
CA GLY A 247 9.10 29.09 33.27
C GLY A 247 9.64 27.72 32.87
N ARG A 248 10.73 27.63 32.07
CA ARG A 248 12.14 27.46 32.54
C ARG A 248 12.35 26.12 33.29
N ALA A 249 13.39 25.31 33.10
CA ALA A 249 14.64 25.39 32.35
C ALA A 249 15.30 23.99 32.41
N ARG A 250 16.17 23.73 31.42
CA ARG A 250 17.42 22.95 31.44
C ARG A 250 17.68 21.99 32.62
N LEU A 251 18.10 20.76 32.31
CA LEU A 251 19.38 20.22 32.83
C LEU A 251 19.89 19.05 31.97
N ARG A 252 21.15 19.19 31.55
CA ARG A 252 22.00 18.18 30.93
C ARG A 252 22.42 17.13 31.95
N HIS A 253 22.64 15.89 31.54
CA HIS A 253 23.74 14.96 31.93
C HIS A 253 23.64 13.76 30.97
N SER A 254 24.52 13.50 30.00
CA SER A 254 25.95 13.19 30.07
C SER A 254 26.28 12.00 30.98
N ARG A 255 26.19 10.78 30.45
CA ARG A 255 27.05 9.66 30.87
C ARG A 255 27.35 8.73 29.68
N ARG A 256 28.57 8.86 29.17
CA ARG A 256 29.29 7.79 28.46
C ARG A 256 29.77 6.80 29.51
N VAL A 257 29.63 5.50 29.24
CA VAL A 257 30.56 4.47 29.70
C VAL A 257 30.87 3.58 28.50
N ALA A 258 32.15 3.46 28.21
CA ALA A 258 32.71 2.52 27.26
C ALA A 258 33.41 1.39 28.03
N SER A 259 33.37 0.19 27.47
CA SER A 259 34.54 -0.66 27.16
C SER A 259 34.40 -2.15 27.52
N ARG A 260 34.96 -2.95 26.58
CA ARG A 260 35.53 -4.30 26.65
C ARG A 260 34.55 -5.49 26.67
N ALA A 261 34.51 -6.41 25.70
CA ALA A 261 35.50 -7.17 24.90
C ALA A 261 35.61 -8.63 25.40
N ALA A 262 35.18 -9.58 24.57
CA ALA A 262 35.61 -10.99 24.48
C ALA A 262 34.94 -11.61 23.24
N THR A 263 35.62 -11.83 22.12
CA THR A 263 36.48 -12.99 21.77
C THR A 263 35.74 -14.32 21.70
N ARG A 264 35.29 -14.70 20.49
CA ARG A 264 35.17 -16.06 19.92
C ARG A 264 34.71 -15.84 18.47
N GLY A 265 35.47 -16.11 17.40
CA GLY A 265 36.35 -17.24 17.20
C GLY A 265 35.54 -18.43 16.68
N ASN A 266 35.00 -18.35 15.46
CA ASN A 266 34.72 -19.57 14.70
C ASN A 266 35.04 -19.37 13.22
N ARG A 267 35.94 -20.25 12.78
CA ARG A 267 36.62 -20.31 11.51
C ARG A 267 36.08 -21.59 10.88
N GLN A 268 35.24 -21.50 9.87
CA GLN A 268 34.99 -22.65 9.00
C GLN A 268 35.38 -22.33 7.58
N GLN A 269 36.31 -23.15 7.12
CA GLN A 269 37.00 -23.10 5.85
C GLN A 269 36.09 -23.56 4.72
N VAL A 270 36.25 -22.84 3.62
CA VAL A 270 35.98 -23.21 2.24
C VAL A 270 36.57 -24.59 1.89
N ARG A 271 35.79 -25.43 1.19
CA ARG A 271 36.29 -26.18 0.01
C ARG A 271 35.20 -26.35 -1.07
N PRO A 272 35.58 -26.27 -2.36
CA PRO A 272 34.66 -26.23 -3.49
C PRO A 272 34.39 -27.63 -4.08
N ARG A 273 33.24 -27.83 -4.72
CA ARG A 273 32.99 -29.02 -5.54
C ARG A 273 32.46 -28.66 -6.93
N ARG A 274 33.42 -28.68 -7.86
CA ARG A 274 33.38 -28.93 -9.32
C ARG A 274 32.02 -28.88 -10.03
N SER A 275 31.95 -27.90 -10.92
CA SER A 275 31.21 -27.92 -12.19
C SER A 275 31.47 -29.21 -12.99
N ARG A 276 30.40 -29.80 -13.52
CA ARG A 276 30.46 -30.75 -14.63
C ARG A 276 29.49 -30.29 -15.70
N THR A 277 30.07 -29.64 -16.70
CA THR A 277 29.48 -29.30 -17.99
C THR A 277 29.21 -30.60 -18.75
N GLN A 278 27.96 -30.84 -19.17
CA GLN A 278 27.66 -31.77 -20.27
C GLN A 278 26.79 -31.02 -21.26
N SER A 279 27.38 -30.78 -22.42
CA SER A 279 26.76 -30.20 -23.61
C SER A 279 25.70 -31.16 -24.18
N PRO A 280 24.59 -30.64 -24.76
CA PRO A 280 23.62 -31.45 -25.47
C PRO A 280 24.16 -31.89 -26.85
N PRO A 281 23.70 -33.03 -27.40
CA PRO A 281 24.11 -33.51 -28.72
C PRO A 281 23.52 -32.67 -29.86
N VAL A 282 24.37 -32.45 -30.87
CA VAL A 282 24.09 -31.81 -32.15
C VAL A 282 23.11 -32.66 -32.97
N VAL A 283 21.97 -32.10 -33.36
CA VAL A 283 21.04 -32.70 -34.33
C VAL A 283 21.31 -32.09 -35.70
N HIS A 284 21.74 -32.91 -36.66
CA HIS A 284 21.84 -32.53 -38.08
C HIS A 284 20.45 -32.58 -38.74
N PRO A 285 20.05 -31.56 -39.53
CA PRO A 285 18.86 -31.65 -40.36
C PRO A 285 19.16 -32.45 -41.64
N SER A 286 18.43 -33.55 -41.85
CA SER A 286 18.35 -34.24 -43.13
C SER A 286 17.54 -33.43 -44.12
N ILE A 287 18.18 -33.03 -45.20
CA ILE A 287 17.57 -32.50 -46.42
C ILE A 287 16.70 -33.62 -47.03
N ARG A 288 15.40 -33.34 -47.23
CA ARG A 288 14.56 -34.10 -48.16
C ARG A 288 13.91 -33.13 -49.13
N THR A 289 14.43 -33.13 -50.35
CA THR A 289 13.77 -32.68 -51.56
C THR A 289 12.54 -33.53 -51.85
N HIS A 290 11.39 -32.89 -52.03
CA HIS A 290 10.38 -33.18 -53.06
C HIS A 290 9.47 -31.95 -53.20
#